data_AF-A0A023DDQ2-F1
#
_entry.id   AF-A0A023DDQ2-F1
#
_cell.length_a   1.000
_cell.length_b   1.000
_cell.length_c   1.000
_cell.angle_alpha   90.00
_cell.angle_beta   90.00
_cell.angle_gamma   90.00
#
_symmetry.space_group_name_H-M   'P 1'
#
loop_
_entity.id
_entity.type
_entity.pdbx_description
1 polymer ?
#
loop_
_entity_poly.entity_id
_entity_poly.type
_entity_poly.pdbx_seq_one_letter_code
_entity_poly.pdbx_strand_id
1 'polypeptide(L)'
;MANSIVFQQTKQVEAFLQNTVQTLTDYLNETTLSKLLEEQRDGDKAYYQLLLSNLRRLVVYCEEGLEACRIVLSEEPFRKTAAEKTLYRVYHLCVAEYFTPKSDAWYEDSRSAYTGRNSLKFRQTPPTSFKKLLLSLESEFQTIREELEFYETDYRTKAIQSK
;
A
#
# COMPACT_ATOMS: atom_id res chain seq x y z
N MET A 1 -23.15 -17.38 1.00
CA MET A 1 -22.06 -17.27 2.00
C MET A 1 -20.81 -16.63 1.43
N ALA A 2 -20.16 -17.18 0.39
CA ALA A 2 -18.91 -16.61 -0.15
C ALA A 2 -19.02 -15.17 -0.70
N ASN A 3 -20.13 -14.77 -1.33
CA ASN A 3 -20.36 -13.38 -1.76
C ASN A 3 -20.35 -12.39 -0.58
N SER A 4 -20.86 -12.81 0.59
CA SER A 4 -20.90 -11.97 1.79
C SER A 4 -19.50 -11.75 2.36
N ILE A 5 -18.61 -12.74 2.28
CA ILE A 5 -17.22 -12.62 2.76
C ILE A 5 -16.46 -11.63 1.89
N VAL A 6 -16.49 -11.82 0.56
CA VAL A 6 -15.79 -10.94 -0.40
C VAL A 6 -16.30 -9.50 -0.29
N PHE A 7 -17.61 -9.32 -0.10
CA PHE A 7 -18.19 -8.00 0.13
C PHE A 7 -17.64 -7.32 1.40
N GLN A 8 -17.59 -8.03 2.53
CA GLN A 8 -17.05 -7.47 3.78
C GLN A 8 -15.56 -7.15 3.66
N GLN A 9 -14.77 -8.03 3.03
CA GLN A 9 -13.35 -7.75 2.78
C GLN A 9 -13.16 -6.54 1.86
N THR A 10 -14.00 -6.39 0.83
CA THR A 10 -13.94 -5.21 -0.05
C THR A 10 -14.25 -3.92 0.73
N LYS A 11 -15.21 -3.95 1.66
CA LYS A 11 -15.47 -2.81 2.56
C LYS A 11 -14.31 -2.50 3.49
N GLN A 12 -13.68 -3.53 4.05
CA GLN A 12 -12.53 -3.35 4.92
C GLN A 12 -11.35 -2.71 4.19
N VAL A 13 -11.08 -3.19 2.96
CA VAL A 13 -10.03 -2.63 2.09
C VAL A 13 -10.36 -1.21 1.65
N GLU A 14 -11.62 -0.90 1.36
CA GLU A 14 -12.09 0.46 1.08
C GLU A 14 -11.77 1.42 2.24
N ALA A 15 -12.14 1.06 3.47
CA ALA A 15 -11.86 1.86 4.66
C ALA A 15 -10.34 2.04 4.91
N PHE A 16 -9.57 0.96 4.76
CA PHE A 16 -8.10 1.02 4.85
C PHE A 16 -7.49 1.98 3.81
N LEU A 17 -7.90 1.86 2.54
CA LEU A 17 -7.37 2.71 1.47
C LEU A 17 -7.78 4.15 1.69
N GLN A 18 -8.99 4.43 2.17
CA GLN A 18 -9.41 5.78 2.52
C GLN A 18 -8.50 6.42 3.58
N ASN A 19 -8.23 5.71 4.68
CA ASN A 19 -7.34 6.19 5.74
C ASN A 19 -5.90 6.37 5.24
N THR A 20 -5.42 5.44 4.42
CA THR A 20 -4.08 5.49 3.83
C THR A 20 -3.93 6.69 2.91
N VAL A 21 -4.86 6.88 1.96
CA VAL A 21 -4.85 8.01 1.03
C VAL A 21 -4.87 9.33 1.81
N GLN A 22 -5.76 9.46 2.80
CA GLN A 22 -5.81 10.66 3.64
C GLN A 22 -4.46 10.94 4.31
N THR A 23 -3.91 9.95 5.00
CA THR A 23 -2.63 10.07 5.74
C THR A 23 -1.46 10.46 4.83
N LEU A 24 -1.35 9.82 3.67
CA LEU A 24 -0.28 10.09 2.72
C LEU A 24 -0.43 11.45 2.04
N THR A 25 -1.66 11.82 1.67
CA THR A 25 -1.97 13.10 1.03
C THR A 25 -1.74 14.26 1.99
N ASP A 26 -2.12 14.14 3.26
CA ASP A 26 -1.86 15.16 4.27
C ASP A 26 -0.37 15.43 4.43
N TYR A 27 0.43 14.36 4.51
CA TYR A 27 1.89 14.50 4.53
C TYR A 27 2.44 15.18 3.28
N LEU A 28 1.99 14.77 2.09
CA LEU A 28 2.46 15.31 0.81
C LEU A 28 2.06 16.77 0.60
N ASN A 29 0.91 17.20 1.13
CA ASN A 29 0.43 18.58 1.04
C ASN A 29 1.30 19.55 1.84
N GLU A 30 1.90 19.10 2.94
CA GLU A 30 2.70 19.94 3.82
C GLU A 30 4.23 19.79 3.63
N THR A 31 4.66 18.80 2.85
CA THR A 31 6.08 18.42 2.68
C THR A 31 6.68 18.95 1.38
N THR A 32 7.87 19.54 1.47
CA THR A 32 8.69 19.93 0.30
C THR A 32 10.08 19.32 0.39
N LEU A 33 10.76 19.20 -0.75
CA LEU A 33 12.15 18.70 -0.78
C LEU A 33 13.08 19.54 0.10
N SER A 34 12.90 20.87 0.13
CA SER A 34 13.69 21.77 0.96
C SER A 34 13.49 21.48 2.45
N LYS A 35 12.23 21.32 2.91
CA LYS A 35 11.92 20.95 4.30
C LYS A 35 12.60 19.62 4.68
N LEU A 36 12.59 18.63 3.80
CA LEU A 36 13.25 17.34 4.06
C LEU A 36 14.77 17.46 4.18
N LEU A 37 15.40 18.33 3.39
CA LEU A 37 16.84 18.60 3.48
C LEU A 37 17.20 19.35 4.77
N GLU A 38 16.29 20.16 5.31
CA GLU A 38 16.49 20.84 6.59
C GLU A 38 16.44 19.88 7.78
N GLU A 39 15.70 18.77 7.68
CA GLU A 39 15.63 17.75 8.74
C GLU A 39 16.97 17.03 8.97
N GLN A 40 17.85 16.99 7.97
CA GLN A 40 19.16 16.34 8.05
C GLN A 40 20.24 17.09 7.28
N ARG A 41 21.26 17.55 8.03
CA ARG A 41 22.37 18.39 7.53
C ARG A 41 23.11 17.82 6.31
N ASP A 42 23.21 16.48 6.21
CA ASP A 42 23.93 15.78 5.14
C ASP A 42 22.99 14.88 4.29
N GLY A 43 21.72 15.26 4.17
CA GLY A 43 20.73 14.52 3.39
C GLY A 43 21.04 14.46 1.90
N ASP A 44 20.92 13.28 1.29
CA ASP A 44 21.05 13.10 -0.17
C ASP A 44 19.78 13.58 -0.88
N LYS A 45 19.91 14.72 -1.58
CA LYS A 45 18.82 15.33 -2.35
C LYS A 45 18.22 14.37 -3.39
N ALA A 46 19.04 13.61 -4.11
CA ALA A 46 18.54 12.69 -5.13
C ALA A 46 17.76 11.54 -4.50
N TYR A 47 18.23 11.03 -3.36
CA TYR A 47 17.50 10.02 -2.59
C TYR A 47 16.16 10.56 -2.08
N TYR A 48 16.11 11.78 -1.55
CA TYR A 48 14.86 12.36 -1.04
C TYR A 48 13.85 12.66 -2.16
N GLN A 49 14.33 13.06 -3.34
CA GLN A 49 13.50 13.15 -4.54
C GLN A 49 12.89 11.79 -4.91
N LEU A 50 13.69 10.73 -4.84
CA LEU A 50 13.22 9.37 -5.10
C LEU A 50 12.17 8.92 -4.09
N LEU A 51 12.39 9.18 -2.80
CA LEU A 51 11.41 8.87 -1.73
C LEU A 51 10.07 9.55 -1.99
N LEU A 52 10.07 10.87 -2.26
CA LEU A 52 8.85 11.60 -2.59
C LEU A 52 8.20 11.13 -3.89
N SER A 53 8.99 10.71 -4.88
CA SER A 53 8.46 10.15 -6.13
C SER A 53 7.71 8.84 -5.90
N ASN A 54 8.30 7.93 -5.12
CA ASN A 54 7.64 6.67 -4.78
C ASN A 54 6.41 6.87 -3.89
N LEU A 55 6.46 7.80 -2.93
CA LEU A 55 5.31 8.11 -2.09
C LEU A 55 4.12 8.60 -2.91
N ARG A 56 4.34 9.52 -3.85
CA ARG A 56 3.29 9.99 -4.78
C ARG A 56 2.72 8.85 -5.62
N ARG A 57 3.57 7.96 -6.12
CA ARG A 57 3.11 6.79 -6.88
C ARG A 57 2.23 5.88 -6.02
N LEU A 58 2.64 5.62 -4.79
CA LEU A 58 1.87 4.82 -3.85
C LEU A 58 0.50 5.45 -3.57
N VAL A 59 0.42 6.76 -3.35
CA VAL A 59 -0.86 7.48 -3.19
C VAL A 59 -1.78 7.24 -4.39
N VAL A 60 -1.27 7.44 -5.61
CA VAL A 60 -2.06 7.23 -6.84
C VAL A 60 -2.60 5.79 -6.91
N TYR A 61 -1.78 4.78 -6.58
CA TYR A 61 -2.25 3.40 -6.55
C TYR A 61 -3.33 3.16 -5.49
N CYS A 62 -3.18 3.74 -4.30
CA CYS A 62 -4.19 3.65 -3.25
C CYS A 62 -5.50 4.37 -3.63
N GLU A 63 -5.43 5.53 -4.29
CA GLU A 63 -6.60 6.26 -4.80
C GLU A 63 -7.34 5.47 -5.87
N GLU A 64 -6.63 4.92 -6.86
CA GLU A 64 -7.24 4.06 -7.88
C GLU A 64 -7.87 2.80 -7.28
N GLY A 65 -7.20 2.19 -6.28
CA GLY A 65 -7.74 1.06 -5.54
C GLY A 65 -9.00 1.41 -4.75
N LEU A 66 -9.01 2.56 -4.08
CA LEU A 66 -10.13 3.05 -3.29
C LEU A 66 -11.37 3.24 -4.17
N GLU A 67 -11.20 3.93 -5.29
CA GLU A 67 -12.28 4.16 -6.24
C GLU A 67 -12.79 2.85 -6.84
N ALA A 68 -11.90 1.94 -7.20
CA ALA A 68 -12.30 0.63 -7.70
C ALA A 68 -13.10 -0.19 -6.68
N CYS A 69 -12.74 -0.12 -5.39
CA CYS A 69 -13.53 -0.75 -4.32
C CYS A 69 -14.93 -0.14 -4.22
N ARG A 70 -15.04 1.20 -4.25
CA ARG A 70 -16.32 1.91 -4.19
C ARG A 70 -17.24 1.57 -5.35
N ILE A 71 -16.70 1.56 -6.58
CA ILE A 71 -17.44 1.18 -7.79
C ILE A 71 -18.04 -0.21 -7.61
N VAL A 72 -17.23 -1.22 -7.26
CA VAL A 72 -17.71 -2.61 -7.15
C VAL A 72 -18.69 -2.79 -5.99
N LEU A 73 -18.50 -2.09 -4.87
CA LEU A 73 -19.44 -2.12 -3.74
C LEU A 73 -20.80 -1.50 -4.06
N SER A 74 -20.84 -0.58 -5.04
CA SER A 74 -22.07 0.10 -5.48
C SER A 74 -22.85 -0.67 -6.56
N GLU A 75 -22.27 -1.71 -7.16
CA GLU A 75 -22.94 -2.49 -8.21
C GLU A 75 -24.08 -3.35 -7.65
N GLU A 76 -25.25 -3.30 -8.30
CA GLU A 76 -26.36 -4.21 -8.04
C GLU A 76 -26.74 -5.01 -9.30
N PRO A 77 -26.68 -6.36 -9.27
CA PRO A 77 -26.24 -7.19 -8.15
C PRO A 77 -24.71 -7.15 -7.94
N PHE A 78 -24.27 -7.29 -6.69
CA PHE A 78 -22.84 -7.34 -6.35
C PHE A 78 -22.08 -8.40 -7.17
N ARG A 79 -21.07 -7.96 -7.93
CA ARG A 79 -20.31 -8.82 -8.84
C ARG A 79 -19.05 -9.35 -8.16
N LYS A 80 -19.18 -10.51 -7.50
CA LYS A 80 -18.08 -11.15 -6.77
C LYS A 80 -16.77 -11.22 -7.56
N THR A 81 -16.78 -11.67 -8.82
CA THR A 81 -15.56 -11.80 -9.63
C THR A 81 -14.86 -10.45 -9.88
N ALA A 82 -15.63 -9.36 -10.01
CA ALA A 82 -15.06 -8.02 -10.13
C ALA A 82 -14.40 -7.60 -8.83
N ALA A 83 -15.02 -7.88 -7.68
CA ALA A 83 -14.45 -7.60 -6.37
C ALA A 83 -13.15 -8.37 -6.12
N GLU A 84 -13.12 -9.68 -6.38
CA GLU A 84 -11.91 -10.51 -6.25
C GLU A 84 -10.76 -9.95 -7.12
N LYS A 85 -11.07 -9.52 -8.35
CA LYS A 85 -10.08 -8.89 -9.24
C LYS A 85 -9.59 -7.55 -8.71
N THR A 86 -10.48 -6.72 -8.15
CA THR A 86 -10.11 -5.45 -7.51
C THR A 86 -9.18 -5.69 -6.32
N LEU A 87 -9.53 -6.64 -5.44
CA LEU A 87 -8.72 -7.02 -4.27
C LEU A 87 -7.33 -7.54 -4.67
N TYR A 88 -7.26 -8.38 -5.71
CA TYR A 88 -5.98 -8.83 -6.28
C TYR A 88 -5.11 -7.66 -6.78
N ARG A 89 -5.72 -6.66 -7.44
CA ARG A 89 -4.98 -5.46 -7.89
C ARG A 89 -4.50 -4.60 -6.73
N VAL A 90 -5.32 -4.41 -5.69
CA VAL A 90 -4.93 -3.67 -4.48
C VAL A 90 -3.73 -4.33 -3.81
N TYR A 91 -3.74 -5.66 -3.68
CA TYR A 91 -2.59 -6.40 -3.15
C TYR A 91 -1.29 -6.08 -3.91
N HIS A 92 -1.30 -6.16 -5.23
CA HIS A 92 -0.07 -5.98 -6.01
C HIS A 92 0.36 -4.52 -6.20
N LEU A 93 -0.59 -3.60 -6.38
CA LEU A 93 -0.27 -2.20 -6.68
C LEU A 93 -0.11 -1.36 -5.42
N CYS A 94 -0.79 -1.68 -4.33
CA CYS A 94 -0.71 -0.92 -3.09
C CYS A 94 0.15 -1.65 -2.07
N VAL A 95 -0.24 -2.87 -1.69
CA VAL A 95 0.37 -3.58 -0.56
C VAL A 95 1.80 -4.01 -0.88
N ALA A 96 2.01 -4.70 -2.00
CA ALA A 96 3.34 -5.16 -2.39
C ALA A 96 4.28 -3.98 -2.70
N GLU A 97 3.80 -2.93 -3.38
CA GLU A 97 4.59 -1.73 -3.66
C GLU A 97 4.99 -0.98 -2.38
N TYR A 98 4.13 -0.98 -1.35
CA TYR A 98 4.47 -0.40 -0.05
C TYR A 98 5.64 -1.13 0.63
N PHE A 99 5.71 -2.46 0.57
CA PHE A 99 6.80 -3.22 1.18
C PHE A 99 8.06 -3.25 0.31
N THR A 100 7.92 -3.26 -1.01
CA THR A 100 9.02 -3.38 -1.98
C THR A 100 8.78 -2.46 -3.17
N PRO A 101 8.99 -1.14 -3.03
CA PRO A 101 8.86 -0.21 -4.15
C PRO A 101 9.87 -0.52 -5.24
N LYS A 102 9.48 -0.37 -6.51
CA LYS A 102 10.32 -0.78 -7.67
C LYS A 102 11.72 -0.17 -7.73
N SER A 103 11.96 0.94 -7.05
CA SER A 103 13.25 1.63 -7.06
C SER A 103 14.20 1.18 -5.94
N ASP A 104 13.77 0.26 -5.08
CA ASP A 104 14.47 -0.18 -3.88
C ASP A 104 14.91 0.98 -2.96
N ALA A 105 14.09 2.04 -2.89
CA ALA A 105 14.40 3.17 -2.02
C ALA A 105 14.25 2.78 -0.53
N TRP A 106 13.29 1.91 -0.25
CA TRP A 106 13.19 1.11 0.96
C TRP A 106 12.77 -0.31 0.54
N TYR A 107 12.83 -1.27 1.45
CA TYR A 107 12.47 -2.66 1.21
C TYR A 107 12.13 -3.37 2.52
N GLU A 108 11.40 -4.47 2.43
CA GLU A 108 11.07 -5.32 3.56
C GLU A 108 12.24 -6.27 3.91
N ASP A 109 12.63 -6.29 5.18
CA ASP A 109 13.40 -7.38 5.76
C ASP A 109 12.44 -8.42 6.34
N SER A 110 12.16 -9.46 5.55
CA SER A 110 11.22 -10.52 5.90
C SER A 110 11.53 -11.26 7.20
N ARG A 111 12.79 -11.20 7.70
CA ARG A 111 13.18 -11.81 8.98
C ARG A 111 12.72 -10.98 10.18
N SER A 112 12.55 -9.67 10.01
CA SER A 112 12.14 -8.75 11.08
C SER A 112 10.66 -8.88 11.44
N ALA A 113 9.80 -9.31 10.51
CA ALA A 113 8.36 -9.52 10.71
C ALA A 113 8.04 -10.52 11.85
N TYR A 114 8.88 -11.53 12.04
CA TYR A 114 8.71 -12.55 13.09
C TYR A 114 9.09 -12.06 14.50
N THR A 115 9.64 -10.84 14.63
CA THR A 115 10.15 -10.31 15.90
C THR A 115 9.32 -9.16 16.48
N GLY A 116 8.18 -8.82 15.84
CA GLY A 116 7.34 -7.69 16.25
C GLY A 116 8.01 -6.32 16.05
N ARG A 117 9.06 -6.25 15.22
CA ARG A 117 9.75 -5.03 14.84
C ARG A 117 9.32 -4.63 13.44
N ASN A 118 9.34 -3.32 13.18
CA ASN A 118 9.16 -2.78 11.83
C ASN A 118 10.13 -3.45 10.85
N SER A 119 9.56 -4.02 9.82
CA SER A 119 10.18 -4.79 8.76
C SER A 119 10.84 -3.91 7.71
N LEU A 120 10.39 -2.66 7.56
CA LEU A 120 10.94 -1.74 6.57
C LEU A 120 12.39 -1.32 6.87
N LYS A 121 13.25 -1.49 5.87
CA LYS A 121 14.63 -1.00 5.82
C LYS A 121 14.75 0.05 4.72
N PHE A 122 15.61 1.04 4.94
CA PHE A 122 15.84 2.13 4.00
C PHE A 122 17.21 1.99 3.36
N ARG A 123 17.32 2.26 2.05
CA ARG A 123 18.59 2.15 1.31
C ARG A 123 19.65 3.13 1.81
N GLN A 124 19.21 4.31 2.20
CA GLN A 124 20.00 5.33 2.89
C GLN A 124 19.18 5.91 4.04
N THR A 125 19.79 6.73 4.90
CA THR A 125 19.07 7.42 5.97
C THR A 125 17.97 8.32 5.39
N PRO A 126 16.68 8.03 5.64
CA PRO A 126 15.58 8.90 5.18
C PRO A 126 15.42 10.11 6.13
N PRO A 127 14.68 11.15 5.70
CA PRO A 127 14.19 12.18 6.61
C PRO A 127 13.38 11.57 7.75
N THR A 128 13.42 12.19 8.92
CA THR A 128 12.76 11.66 10.14
C THR A 128 11.25 11.62 9.96
N SER A 129 10.68 12.68 9.37
CA SER A 129 9.24 12.77 9.12
C SER A 129 8.75 11.69 8.16
N PHE A 130 9.50 11.44 7.07
CA PHE A 130 9.20 10.41 6.07
C PHE A 130 9.25 9.01 6.69
N LYS A 131 10.29 8.73 7.46
CA LYS A 131 10.43 7.45 8.16
C LYS A 131 9.26 7.22 9.11
N LYS A 132 8.90 8.23 9.90
CA LYS A 132 7.77 8.14 10.84
C LYS A 132 6.46 7.83 10.12
N LEU A 133 6.19 8.51 8.99
CA LEU A 133 5.02 8.28 8.16
C LEU A 133 4.92 6.83 7.67
N LEU A 134 5.97 6.31 7.02
CA LEU A 134 5.91 4.95 6.50
C LEU A 134 5.70 3.95 7.63
N LEU A 135 6.47 4.06 8.72
CA LEU A 135 6.38 3.13 9.84
C LEU A 135 5.02 3.19 10.56
N SER A 136 4.33 4.33 10.58
CA SER A 136 2.99 4.42 11.18
C SER A 136 1.91 3.68 10.41
N LEU A 137 2.13 3.43 9.11
CA LEU A 137 1.18 2.70 8.25
C LEU A 137 1.42 1.20 8.24
N GLU A 138 2.59 0.74 8.70
CA GLU A 138 3.08 -0.62 8.47
C GLU A 138 2.13 -1.71 9.00
N SER A 139 1.57 -1.51 10.19
CA SER A 139 0.65 -2.48 10.80
C SER A 139 -0.65 -2.65 10.01
N GLU A 140 -1.17 -1.58 9.43
CA GLU A 140 -2.40 -1.63 8.63
C GLU A 140 -2.13 -2.31 7.29
N PHE A 141 -1.02 -1.97 6.64
CA PHE A 141 -0.56 -2.67 5.44
C PHE A 141 -0.30 -4.15 5.69
N GLN A 142 0.26 -4.51 6.85
CA GLN A 142 0.46 -5.91 7.25
C GLN A 142 -0.87 -6.65 7.39
N THR A 143 -1.84 -6.04 8.07
CA THR A 143 -3.17 -6.63 8.28
C THR A 143 -3.86 -6.91 6.95
N ILE A 144 -3.88 -5.92 6.05
CA ILE A 144 -4.48 -6.09 4.73
C ILE A 144 -3.71 -7.08 3.86
N ARG A 145 -2.38 -7.16 4.00
CA ARG A 145 -1.57 -8.17 3.31
C ARG A 145 -2.03 -9.58 3.65
N GLU A 146 -2.21 -9.87 4.92
CA GLU A 146 -2.65 -11.17 5.42
C GLU A 146 -4.08 -11.50 4.96
N GLU A 147 -4.98 -10.52 5.00
CA GLU A 147 -6.36 -10.70 4.55
C GLU A 147 -6.49 -10.96 3.05
N LEU A 148 -5.59 -10.36 2.26
CA LEU A 148 -5.59 -10.46 0.81
C LEU A 148 -4.72 -11.61 0.27
N GLU A 149 -3.92 -12.27 1.10
CA GLU A 149 -3.04 -13.38 0.70
C GLU A 149 -3.81 -14.51 0.01
N PHE A 150 -5.01 -14.83 0.50
CA PHE A 150 -5.89 -15.83 -0.14
C PHE A 150 -6.18 -15.51 -1.62
N TYR A 151 -6.37 -14.23 -1.97
CA TYR A 151 -6.66 -13.83 -3.34
C TYR A 151 -5.45 -13.92 -4.26
N GLU A 152 -4.23 -13.80 -3.72
CA GLU A 152 -3.00 -14.02 -4.49
C GLU A 152 -2.96 -15.46 -5.02
N THR A 153 -3.22 -16.43 -4.15
CA THR A 153 -3.10 -17.85 -4.48
C THR A 153 -4.32 -18.37 -5.26
N ASP A 154 -5.53 -17.99 -4.88
CA ASP A 154 -6.77 -18.47 -5.52
C ASP A 154 -7.01 -17.81 -6.89
N TYR A 155 -6.80 -16.49 -7.02
CA TYR A 155 -6.98 -15.80 -8.32
C TYR A 155 -5.95 -16.26 -9.35
N ARG A 156 -4.67 -16.43 -8.96
CA ARG A 156 -3.63 -16.97 -9.86
C ARG A 156 -4.01 -18.34 -10.38
N THR A 157 -4.49 -19.23 -9.51
CA THR A 157 -4.89 -20.59 -9.89
C THR A 157 -6.06 -20.58 -10.89
N LYS A 158 -7.08 -19.77 -10.64
CA LYS A 158 -8.24 -19.63 -11.55
C LYS A 158 -7.88 -18.98 -12.89
N ALA A 159 -6.97 -18.00 -12.88
CA ALA A 159 -6.51 -17.32 -14.10
C ALA A 159 -5.66 -18.25 -14.99
N ILE A 160 -4.91 -19.18 -14.38
CA ILE A 160 -4.14 -20.20 -15.11
C ILE A 160 -5.08 -21.26 -15.72
N GLN A 161 -6.13 -21.67 -15.01
CA GLN A 161 -7.09 -22.68 -15.49
C GLN A 161 -8.06 -22.16 -16.55
N SER A 162 -8.22 -20.84 -16.67
CA SER A 162 -9.10 -20.19 -17.65
C SER A 162 -8.40 -19.82 -18.96
N LYS A 163 -7.13 -20.22 -19.13
CA LYS A 163 -6.35 -20.11 -20.37
C LYS A 163 -6.29 -21.46 -21.08
#